data_AF-A0A1F8E0L3-F1
#
_entry.id   AF-A0A1F8E0L3-F1
#
_cell.length_a   1.000
_cell.length_b   1.000
_cell.length_c   1.000
_cell.angle_alpha   90.00
_cell.angle_beta   90.00
_cell.angle_gamma   90.00
#
_symmetry.space_group_name_H-M   'P 1'
#
loop_
_entity.id
_entity.type
_entity.pdbx_description
1 polymer ?
#
loop_
_entity_poly.entity_id
_entity_poly.type
_entity_poly.pdbx_seq_one_letter_code
_entity_poly.pdbx_strand_id
1 'polypeptide(L)'
;MGEQYIKKNLKLSTEFDSYMVRSPRAYKKIPRGAYVVITVKGDKKFNESNIALAEHSKRPNRKFVEAHKQGSRWILRPLVFQQ
;
A
#
# COMPACT_ATOMS: atom_id res chain seq x y z
N MET A 1 10.34 9.96 9.44
CA MET A 1 9.37 8.88 9.77
C MET A 1 9.81 8.25 11.10
N GLY A 2 8.93 8.12 12.09
CA GLY A 2 9.31 7.59 13.42
C GLY A 2 9.17 6.07 13.54
N GLU A 3 9.78 5.47 14.57
CA GLU A 3 9.78 4.02 14.81
C GLU A 3 8.37 3.39 14.82
N GLN A 4 7.39 4.08 15.42
CA GLN A 4 6.00 3.61 15.46
C GLN A 4 5.37 3.48 14.07
N TYR A 5 5.74 4.35 13.12
CA TYR A 5 5.25 4.26 11.73
C TYR A 5 5.84 3.05 11.02
N ILE A 6 7.12 2.75 11.27
CA ILE A 6 7.79 1.58 10.70
C ILE A 6 7.16 0.30 11.24
N LYS A 7 7.00 0.19 12.57
CA LYS A 7 6.32 -0.95 13.21
C LYS A 7 4.90 -1.16 12.67
N LYS A 8 4.15 -0.07 12.48
CA LYS A 8 2.81 -0.13 11.89
C LYS A 8 2.83 -0.62 10.45
N ASN A 9 3.74 -0.11 9.61
CA ASN A 9 3.89 -0.56 8.23
C ASN A 9 4.27 -2.05 8.15
N LEU A 10 5.20 -2.52 8.98
CA LEU A 10 5.58 -3.93 9.04
C LEU A 10 4.39 -4.82 9.39
N LYS A 11 3.64 -4.49 10.46
CA LYS A 11 2.43 -5.22 10.85
C LYS A 11 1.40 -5.28 9.71
N LEU A 12 1.11 -4.13 9.09
CA LEU A 12 0.13 -4.05 8.02
C LEU A 12 0.60 -4.81 6.76
N SER A 13 1.90 -4.83 6.48
CA SER A 13 2.48 -5.62 5.40
C SER A 13 2.22 -7.11 5.63
N THR A 14 2.50 -7.63 6.83
CA THR A 14 2.22 -9.04 7.17
C THR A 14 0.73 -9.38 7.06
N GLU A 15 -0.15 -8.48 7.49
CA GLU A 15 -1.60 -8.65 7.34
C GLU A 15 -2.03 -8.69 5.86
N PHE A 16 -1.42 -7.82 5.04
CA PHE A 16 -1.69 -7.77 3.61
C PHE A 16 -1.18 -9.03 2.90
N ASP A 17 0.02 -9.50 3.20
CA ASP A 17 0.58 -10.76 2.66
C ASP A 17 -0.35 -11.94 2.96
N SER A 18 -0.85 -12.01 4.20
CA SER A 18 -1.82 -13.03 4.63
C SER A 18 -3.16 -12.94 3.89
N TYR A 19 -3.59 -11.74 3.49
CA TYR A 19 -4.76 -11.55 2.64
C TYR A 19 -4.50 -12.02 1.21
N MET A 20 -3.32 -11.74 0.66
CA MET A 20 -2.95 -12.10 -0.71
C MET A 20 -2.91 -13.61 -0.93
N VAL A 21 -2.37 -14.36 0.03
CA VAL A 21 -2.39 -15.84 0.00
C VAL A 21 -3.82 -16.39 -0.10
N ARG A 22 -4.77 -15.78 0.60
CA ARG A 22 -6.18 -16.19 0.61
C ARG A 22 -6.99 -15.67 -0.58
N SER A 23 -6.43 -14.74 -1.37
CA SER A 23 -7.13 -14.11 -2.51
C SER A 23 -6.24 -14.05 -3.76
N PRO A 24 -6.03 -15.18 -4.46
CA PRO A 24 -5.23 -15.21 -5.69
C PRO A 24 -5.73 -14.25 -6.78
N ARG A 25 -7.04 -13.94 -6.80
CA ARG A 25 -7.62 -12.94 -7.72
C ARG A 25 -7.12 -11.53 -7.43
N ALA A 26 -6.85 -11.19 -6.16
CA ALA A 26 -6.29 -9.89 -5.79
C ALA A 26 -4.82 -9.78 -6.25
N TYR A 27 -4.05 -10.87 -6.14
CA TYR A 27 -2.67 -10.94 -6.65
C TYR A 27 -2.57 -10.60 -8.14
N LYS A 28 -3.48 -11.14 -8.96
CA LYS A 28 -3.50 -10.85 -10.40
C LYS A 28 -3.75 -9.38 -10.75
N LYS A 29 -4.26 -8.57 -9.81
CA LYS A 29 -4.50 -7.13 -10.02
C LYS A 29 -3.26 -6.27 -9.77
N ILE A 30 -2.19 -6.83 -9.19
CA ILE A 30 -0.95 -6.11 -8.92
C ILE A 30 -0.01 -6.31 -10.12
N PRO A 31 0.34 -5.24 -10.86
CA PRO A 31 1.27 -5.35 -11.98
C PRO A 31 2.63 -5.87 -11.51
N ARG A 32 3.30 -6.65 -12.35
CA ARG A 32 4.64 -7.15 -12.05
C ARG A 32 5.58 -5.97 -11.76
N GLY A 33 6.26 -6.06 -10.61
CA GLY A 33 7.17 -5.02 -10.16
C GLY A 33 6.49 -3.75 -9.63
N ALA A 34 5.16 -3.71 -9.47
CA ALA A 34 4.54 -2.56 -8.82
C ALA A 34 4.98 -2.44 -7.35
N TYR A 35 5.02 -1.20 -6.85
CA TYR A 35 5.13 -0.95 -5.42
C TYR A 35 3.74 -0.88 -4.81
N VAL A 36 3.56 -1.54 -3.67
CA VAL A 36 2.31 -1.52 -2.92
C VAL A 36 2.42 -0.46 -1.82
N VAL A 37 1.47 0.45 -1.78
CA VAL A 37 1.37 1.52 -0.78
C VAL A 37 0.21 1.21 0.13
N ILE A 38 0.49 0.97 1.40
CA ILE A 38 -0.55 0.62 2.38
C ILE A 38 -1.17 1.90 2.95
N THR A 39 -2.50 1.95 2.95
CA THR A 39 -3.27 3.01 3.61
C THR A 39 -4.37 2.40 4.49
N VAL A 40 -4.87 3.16 5.47
CA VAL A 40 -5.90 2.70 6.43
C VAL A 40 -7.04 3.71 6.47
N LYS A 41 -8.28 3.23 6.39
CA LYS A 41 -9.47 4.06 6.55
C LYS A 41 -9.46 4.80 7.89
N GLY A 42 -9.63 6.11 7.84
CA GLY A 42 -9.66 6.97 9.03
C GLY A 42 -8.28 7.44 9.53
N ASP A 43 -7.16 6.99 8.94
CA ASP A 43 -5.83 7.41 9.35
C ASP A 43 -5.15 8.30 8.30
N LYS A 44 -5.62 9.54 8.20
CA LYS A 44 -5.15 10.51 7.19
C LYS A 44 -3.63 10.74 7.27
N LYS A 45 -3.10 10.97 8.47
CA LYS A 45 -1.67 11.29 8.68
C LYS A 45 -0.75 10.15 8.26
N PHE A 46 -1.12 8.90 8.60
CA PHE A 46 -0.38 7.72 8.15
C PHE A 46 -0.43 7.57 6.63
N ASN A 47 -1.61 7.75 6.03
CA ASN A 47 -1.79 7.60 4.60
C ASN A 47 -0.98 8.63 3.82
N GLU A 48 -1.03 9.91 4.22
CA GLU A 48 -0.25 10.98 3.61
C GLU A 48 1.26 10.71 3.71
N SER A 49 1.72 10.23 4.86
CA SER A 49 3.14 9.89 5.05
C SER A 49 3.60 8.76 4.12
N ASN A 50 2.77 7.72 3.95
CA ASN A 50 3.09 6.59 3.07
C ASN A 50 2.99 6.97 1.59
N ILE A 51 2.00 7.77 1.20
CA ILE A 51 1.84 8.28 -0.16
C ILE A 51 3.04 9.18 -0.51
N ALA A 52 3.41 10.11 0.38
CA ALA A 52 4.58 10.97 0.17
C ALA A 52 5.87 10.14 0.03
N LEU A 53 6.08 9.11 0.87
CA LEU A 53 7.25 8.24 0.73
C LEU A 53 7.27 7.52 -0.61
N ALA A 54 6.12 6.96 -1.03
CA ALA A 54 5.99 6.30 -2.32
C ALA A 54 6.25 7.28 -3.47
N GLU A 55 5.78 8.51 -3.34
CA GLU A 55 5.99 9.59 -4.30
C GLU A 55 7.47 9.92 -4.50
N HIS A 56 8.22 10.08 -3.41
CA HIS A 56 9.67 10.32 -3.47
C HIS A 56 10.43 9.10 -4.02
N SER A 57 9.85 7.91 -3.99
CA SER A 57 10.45 6.67 -4.51
C SER A 57 10.15 6.40 -5.99
N LYS A 58 9.49 7.33 -6.70
CA LYS A 58 9.17 7.22 -8.13
C LYS A 58 10.41 6.80 -8.93
N ARG A 59 10.22 5.82 -9.81
CA ARG A 59 11.21 5.41 -10.81
C ARG A 59 10.51 5.32 -12.16
N PRO A 60 11.22 5.54 -13.29
CA PRO A 60 10.65 5.37 -14.62
C PRO A 60 9.97 4.01 -14.75
N ASN A 61 8.76 3.99 -15.32
CA ASN A 61 7.94 2.80 -15.55
C ASN A 61 7.50 2.01 -14.30
N ARG A 62 7.81 2.47 -13.08
CA ARG A 62 7.34 1.82 -11.85
C ARG A 62 5.88 2.20 -11.59
N LYS A 63 5.01 1.19 -11.55
CA LYS A 63 3.60 1.35 -11.16
C LYS A 63 3.45 1.31 -9.65
N PHE A 64 2.46 2.01 -9.14
CA PHE A 64 2.09 2.00 -7.74
C PHE A 64 0.65 1.50 -7.60
N VAL A 65 0.41 0.69 -6.58
CA VAL A 65 -0.92 0.16 -6.23
C VAL A 65 -1.17 0.51 -4.77
N GLU A 66 -2.28 1.16 -4.50
CA GLU A 66 -2.72 1.36 -3.13
C GLU A 66 -3.44 0.11 -2.62
N ALA A 67 -2.99 -0.40 -1.48
CA ALA A 67 -3.68 -1.40 -0.68
C ALA A 67 -4.37 -0.69 0.50
N HIS A 68 -5.64 -0.34 0.29
CA HIS A 68 -6.42 0.40 1.26
C HIS A 68 -7.17 -0.54 2.22
N LYS A 69 -6.82 -0.48 3.51
CA LYS A 69 -7.41 -1.30 4.57
C LYS A 69 -8.68 -0.68 5.12
N GLN A 70 -9.76 -1.45 5.13
CA GLN A 70 -11.04 -1.09 5.75
C GLN A 70 -11.51 -2.22 6.66
N GLY A 71 -11.22 -2.12 7.96
CA GLY A 71 -11.50 -3.21 8.90
C GLY A 71 -10.71 -4.47 8.51
N SER A 72 -11.40 -5.57 8.21
CA SER A 72 -10.80 -6.84 7.74
C SER A 72 -10.63 -6.92 6.22
N ARG A 73 -11.11 -5.93 5.46
CA ARG A 73 -11.08 -5.93 3.99
C ARG A 73 -9.93 -5.10 3.46
N TRP A 74 -9.44 -5.50 2.29
CA TRP A 74 -8.43 -4.80 1.51
C TRP A 74 -8.97 -4.44 0.13
N ILE A 75 -8.82 -3.17 -0.24
CA ILE A 75 -9.23 -2.66 -1.55
C ILE A 75 -7.96 -2.28 -2.31
N LEU A 76 -7.78 -2.86 -3.49
CA LEU A 76 -6.66 -2.57 -4.39
C LEU A 76 -7.10 -1.58 -5.47
N ARG A 77 -6.34 -0.50 -5.65
CA ARG A 77 -6.53 0.45 -6.75
C ARG A 77 -5.19 0.96 -7.28
N PRO A 78 -5.10 1.30 -8.57
CA PRO A 78 -3.93 2.02 -9.07
C PRO A 78 -3.72 3.31 -8.27
N LEU A 79 -2.48 3.58 -7.88
CA LEU A 79 -2.10 4.84 -7.26
C LEU A 79 -1.34 5.66 -8.30
N VAL A 80 -1.90 6.81 -8.65
CA VAL A 80 -1.31 7.77 -9.57
C VAL A 80 -1.04 9.04 -8.77
N PHE A 81 0.20 9.50 -8.83
CA PHE A 81 0.57 10.79 -8.26
C PHE A 81 0.31 11.86 -9.32
N GLN A 82 -0.34 12.95 -8.95
CA GLN A 82 -0.44 14.11 -9.83
C GLN A 82 0.97 14.67 -10.07
N GLN A 83 1.20 15.19 -11.27
CA GLN A 83 2.46 15.85 -11.64
C GLN A 83 2.51 17.26 -11.07
#